data_AF-A0A7C3N661-F1
#
_entry.id   AF-A0A7C3N661-F1
#
_cell.length_a   1.000
_cell.length_b   1.000
_cell.length_c   1.000
_cell.angle_alpha   90.00
_cell.angle_beta   90.00
_cell.angle_gamma   90.00
#
_symmetry.space_group_name_H-M   'P 1'
#
loop_
_entity.id
_entity.type
_entity.pdbx_description
1 polymer ?
#
loop_
_entity_poly.entity_id
_entity_poly.type
_entity_poly.pdbx_seq_one_letter_code
_entity_poly.pdbx_strand_id
1 'polypeptide(L)'
;MLRLMKLIAAVLTGVSLVTFVFHEAKVSVAQTAKSDKIKCPRCGFMNPAKNKDGTPNTDCDKCGYSIVTFAADKGPSKIDPKVLATYSPQAKAIYNLFRNKCSKCHTLARPINTDLSPTKWEEYVKRMMSKPGSGIKPSEAKQIWQFLVYDTVKRRTKFFNTLPEKEKQIAQKVVAILEKNATSN
;
A
#
# COMPACT_ATOMS: atom_id res chain seq x y z
N MET A 1 -56.32 37.57 24.72
CA MET A 1 -57.72 37.25 25.10
C MET A 1 -58.07 35.93 24.42
N LEU A 2 -58.16 34.79 25.13
CA LEU A 2 -59.40 34.27 25.74
C LEU A 2 -60.54 34.28 24.70
N ARG A 3 -61.20 33.20 24.25
CA ARG A 3 -61.62 31.88 24.76
C ARG A 3 -61.96 31.04 23.50
N LEU A 4 -62.07 29.72 23.47
CA LEU A 4 -63.21 28.99 24.04
C LEU A 4 -62.94 27.47 23.96
N MET A 5 -63.27 26.79 25.04
CA MET A 5 -63.13 25.36 25.30
C MET A 5 -64.30 24.55 24.72
N LYS A 6 -64.19 23.20 24.87
CA LYS A 6 -65.24 22.16 25.07
C LYS A 6 -65.79 21.46 23.80
N LEU A 7 -66.05 20.13 23.72
CA LEU A 7 -65.99 18.95 24.62
C LEU A 7 -66.07 17.65 23.77
N ILE A 8 -65.43 16.58 24.29
CA ILE A 8 -65.84 15.16 24.38
C ILE A 8 -66.25 14.36 23.11
N ALA A 9 -65.52 13.27 22.85
CA ALA A 9 -66.09 11.92 22.67
C ALA A 9 -65.04 10.84 22.98
N ALA A 10 -65.32 10.03 24.00
CA ALA A 10 -64.57 8.82 24.32
C ALA A 10 -65.09 7.66 23.45
N VAL A 11 -64.20 6.88 22.82
CA VAL A 11 -64.51 5.52 22.38
C VAL A 11 -63.33 4.62 22.70
N LEU A 12 -63.61 3.71 23.65
CA LEU A 12 -62.82 2.55 24.01
C LEU A 12 -62.54 1.67 22.78
N THR A 13 -61.29 1.25 22.57
CA THR A 13 -61.01 -0.10 22.03
C THR A 13 -59.59 -0.54 22.40
N GLY A 14 -59.53 -1.66 23.13
CA GLY A 14 -58.52 -2.71 22.90
C GLY A 14 -57.10 -2.49 23.39
N VAL A 15 -56.86 -2.60 24.71
CA VAL A 15 -55.54 -3.02 25.18
C VAL A 15 -55.45 -4.55 25.03
N SER A 16 -54.93 -5.02 23.90
CA SER A 16 -54.40 -6.38 23.82
C SER A 16 -52.98 -6.36 24.36
N LEU A 17 -52.81 -6.82 25.61
CA LEU A 17 -51.50 -7.20 26.12
C LEU A 17 -51.02 -8.43 25.33
N VAL A 18 -50.24 -8.18 24.28
CA VAL A 18 -49.41 -9.22 23.68
C VAL A 18 -48.21 -9.39 24.59
N THR A 19 -48.19 -10.50 25.34
CA THR A 19 -47.01 -10.94 26.08
C THR A 19 -45.90 -11.25 25.07
N PHE A 20 -44.93 -10.35 24.95
CA PHE A 20 -43.70 -10.62 24.22
C PHE A 20 -42.90 -11.64 25.02
N VAL A 21 -43.06 -12.92 24.67
CA VAL A 21 -42.12 -13.97 25.06
C VAL A 21 -40.82 -13.69 24.31
N PHE A 22 -39.83 -13.13 25.01
CA PHE A 22 -38.46 -13.07 24.51
C PHE A 22 -37.95 -14.51 24.39
N HIS A 23 -38.17 -15.12 23.22
CA HIS A 23 -37.37 -16.26 22.80
C HIS A 23 -35.97 -15.71 22.58
N GLU A 24 -35.05 -16.06 23.47
CA GLU A 24 -33.63 -15.98 23.20
C GLU A 24 -33.32 -16.93 22.04
N ALA A 25 -33.52 -16.42 20.82
CA ALA A 25 -32.84 -16.94 19.66
C ALA A 25 -31.36 -16.73 19.95
N LYS A 26 -30.71 -17.79 20.45
CA LYS A 26 -29.27 -17.94 20.38
C LYS A 26 -28.92 -17.80 18.91
N VAL A 27 -28.57 -16.58 18.52
CA VAL A 27 -27.95 -16.29 17.24
C VAL A 27 -26.65 -17.06 17.29
N SER A 28 -26.65 -18.24 16.68
CA SER A 28 -25.41 -18.96 16.43
C SER A 28 -24.64 -18.07 15.48
N VAL A 29 -23.73 -17.28 16.04
CA VAL A 29 -22.63 -16.68 15.30
C VAL A 29 -21.76 -17.86 14.85
N ALA A 30 -22.21 -18.55 13.81
CA ALA A 30 -21.34 -19.26 12.91
C ALA A 30 -20.59 -18.16 12.12
N GLN A 31 -19.70 -17.46 12.83
CA GLN A 31 -18.58 -16.77 12.21
C GLN A 31 -17.88 -17.83 11.37
N THR A 32 -17.96 -17.67 10.07
CA THR A 32 -17.14 -18.41 9.13
C THR A 32 -15.69 -18.19 9.52
N ALA A 33 -15.11 -19.14 10.24
CA ALA A 33 -13.69 -19.19 10.56
C ALA A 33 -12.94 -19.34 9.24
N LYS A 34 -12.65 -18.21 8.58
CA LYS A 34 -11.70 -18.14 7.47
C LYS A 34 -10.40 -18.72 8.01
N SER A 35 -9.95 -19.82 7.39
CA SER A 35 -8.81 -20.62 7.83
C SER A 35 -7.67 -19.76 8.39
N ASP A 36 -7.16 -20.12 9.57
CA ASP A 36 -6.08 -19.41 10.26
C ASP A 36 -4.75 -19.36 9.47
N LYS A 37 -4.71 -19.97 8.29
CA LYS A 37 -3.55 -20.05 7.41
C LYS A 37 -3.87 -19.66 5.97
N ILE A 38 -2.91 -19.05 5.30
CA ILE A 38 -2.97 -18.59 3.91
C ILE A 38 -1.82 -19.23 3.12
N LYS A 39 -2.15 -19.96 2.04
CA LYS A 39 -1.16 -20.59 1.16
C LYS A 39 -0.47 -19.54 0.28
N CYS A 40 0.85 -19.51 0.30
CA CYS A 40 1.62 -18.67 -0.62
C CYS A 40 1.51 -19.19 -2.06
N PRO A 41 1.14 -18.36 -3.05
CA PRO A 41 1.00 -18.81 -4.44
C PRO A 41 2.35 -19.08 -5.12
N ARG A 42 3.46 -18.58 -4.56
CA ARG A 42 4.80 -18.77 -5.12
C ARG A 42 5.43 -20.11 -4.71
N CYS A 43 5.43 -20.40 -3.41
CA CYS A 43 6.17 -21.54 -2.86
C CYS A 43 5.30 -22.55 -2.12
N GLY A 44 3.98 -22.34 -2.05
CA GLY A 44 3.04 -23.23 -1.38
C GLY A 44 3.09 -23.23 0.14
N PHE A 45 3.98 -22.44 0.76
CA PHE A 45 4.09 -22.36 2.23
C PHE A 45 2.80 -21.81 2.86
N MET A 46 2.37 -22.42 3.97
CA MET A 46 1.18 -22.01 4.72
C MET A 46 1.57 -20.97 5.77
N ASN A 47 1.25 -19.70 5.50
CA ASN A 47 1.50 -18.58 6.41
C ASN A 47 0.35 -18.47 7.41
N PRO A 48 0.56 -17.96 8.63
CA PRO A 48 -0.56 -17.55 9.48
C PRO A 48 -1.33 -16.40 8.82
N ALA A 49 -2.65 -16.32 9.04
CA ALA A 49 -3.47 -15.24 8.50
C ALA A 49 -3.15 -13.86 9.13
N LYS A 50 -2.57 -13.86 10.33
CA LYS A 50 -2.16 -12.67 11.08
C LYS A 50 -0.73 -12.80 11.59
N ASN A 51 -0.04 -11.68 11.71
CA ASN A 51 1.23 -11.56 12.39
C ASN A 51 1.05 -11.67 13.92
N LYS A 52 2.16 -11.75 14.67
CA LYS A 52 2.13 -11.85 16.15
C LYS A 52 1.45 -10.67 16.84
N ASP A 53 1.47 -9.50 16.22
CA ASP A 53 0.81 -8.27 16.70
C ASP A 53 -0.69 -8.19 16.33
N GLY A 54 -1.24 -9.24 15.71
CA GLY A 54 -2.64 -9.30 15.29
C GLY A 54 -2.95 -8.61 13.96
N THR A 55 -1.98 -7.95 13.33
CA THR A 55 -2.16 -7.36 11.99
C THR A 55 -2.23 -8.44 10.91
N PRO A 56 -2.91 -8.21 9.77
CA PRO A 56 -2.95 -9.20 8.68
C PRO A 56 -1.55 -9.55 8.17
N ASN A 57 -1.27 -10.84 7.97
CA ASN A 57 -0.04 -11.24 7.29
C ASN A 57 -0.20 -10.96 5.79
N THR A 58 0.71 -10.15 5.25
CA THR A 58 0.65 -9.66 3.87
C THR A 58 1.75 -10.23 2.98
N ASP A 59 2.75 -10.88 3.56
CA ASP A 59 3.91 -11.44 2.85
C ASP A 59 4.17 -12.88 3.29
N CYS A 60 4.79 -13.67 2.43
CA CYS A 60 5.14 -15.03 2.77
C CYS A 60 6.37 -15.09 3.68
N ASP A 61 6.25 -15.72 4.86
CA ASP A 61 7.32 -15.84 5.84
C ASP A 61 8.52 -16.66 5.31
N LYS A 62 8.29 -17.54 4.33
CA LYS A 62 9.34 -18.39 3.72
C LYS A 62 10.08 -17.71 2.57
N CYS A 63 9.38 -16.96 1.71
CA CYS A 63 9.95 -16.47 0.44
C CYS A 63 9.72 -14.99 0.14
N GLY A 64 9.11 -14.24 1.07
CA GLY A 64 8.87 -12.80 0.96
C GLY A 64 7.87 -12.38 -0.13
N TYR A 65 7.23 -13.33 -0.82
CA TYR A 65 6.21 -13.03 -1.83
C TYR A 65 4.99 -12.38 -1.19
N SER A 66 4.47 -11.31 -1.78
CA SER A 66 3.28 -10.64 -1.25
C SER A 66 2.04 -11.49 -1.51
N ILE A 67 1.39 -11.94 -0.45
CA ILE A 67 0.20 -12.80 -0.53
C ILE A 67 -1.11 -12.01 -0.62
N VAL A 68 -1.00 -10.67 -0.69
CA VAL A 68 -2.13 -9.75 -0.87
C VAL A 68 -1.86 -8.77 -2.00
N THR A 69 -2.95 -8.20 -2.52
CA THR A 69 -2.93 -7.18 -3.56
C THR A 69 -3.34 -5.83 -2.98
N PHE A 70 -2.55 -4.79 -3.24
CA PHE A 70 -2.82 -3.41 -2.83
C PHE A 70 -3.38 -2.60 -4.01
N ALA A 71 -3.96 -1.43 -3.72
CA ALA A 71 -4.49 -0.54 -4.76
C ALA A 71 -3.41 -0.15 -5.79
N ALA A 72 -2.18 0.13 -5.34
CA ALA A 72 -1.05 0.48 -6.20
C ALA A 72 -0.66 -0.63 -7.20
N ASP A 73 -1.02 -1.88 -6.93
CA ASP A 73 -0.72 -3.02 -7.82
C ASP A 73 -1.52 -3.00 -9.11
N LYS A 74 -2.64 -2.27 -9.12
CA LYS A 74 -3.56 -2.16 -10.27
C LYS A 74 -3.12 -1.12 -11.30
N GLY A 75 -2.13 -0.29 -10.96
CA GLY A 75 -1.60 0.72 -11.88
C GLY A 75 -0.60 0.15 -12.90
N PRO A 76 -0.06 1.00 -13.79
CA PRO A 76 0.97 0.60 -14.74
C PRO A 76 2.20 0.01 -14.05
N SER A 77 2.71 -1.11 -14.57
CA SER A 77 3.92 -1.79 -14.06
C SER A 77 5.21 -1.35 -14.76
N LYS A 78 5.12 -0.35 -15.63
CA LYS A 78 6.24 0.21 -16.39
C LYS A 78 6.09 1.73 -16.47
N ILE A 79 7.22 2.42 -16.48
CA ILE A 79 7.28 3.84 -16.85
C ILE A 79 7.06 3.97 -18.35
N ASP A 80 6.32 5.00 -18.75
CA ASP A 80 6.10 5.34 -20.16
C ASP A 80 7.44 5.45 -20.92
N PRO A 81 7.61 4.80 -22.08
CA PRO A 81 8.88 4.82 -22.81
C PRO A 81 9.38 6.21 -23.19
N LYS A 82 8.49 7.16 -23.49
CA LYS A 82 8.88 8.54 -23.84
C LYS A 82 9.41 9.27 -22.60
N VAL A 83 8.78 9.06 -21.44
CA VAL A 83 9.30 9.59 -20.17
C VAL A 83 10.65 8.94 -19.83
N LEU A 84 10.77 7.62 -19.97
CA LEU A 84 12.03 6.92 -19.71
C LEU A 84 13.15 7.39 -20.66
N ALA A 85 12.83 7.76 -21.89
CA ALA A 85 13.81 8.27 -22.84
C ALA A 85 14.49 9.57 -22.37
N THR A 86 13.81 10.39 -21.55
CA THR A 86 14.37 11.64 -20.99
C THR A 86 15.27 11.42 -19.78
N TYR A 87 15.35 10.19 -19.27
CA TYR A 87 16.17 9.89 -18.08
C TYR A 87 17.66 9.90 -18.42
N SER A 88 18.49 10.26 -17.44
CA SER A 88 19.95 10.14 -17.58
C SER A 88 20.36 8.68 -17.87
N PRO A 89 21.50 8.46 -18.54
CA PRO A 89 22.01 7.11 -18.80
C PRO A 89 22.13 6.26 -17.52
N GLN A 90 22.61 6.87 -16.42
CA GLN A 90 22.72 6.19 -15.14
C GLN A 90 21.35 5.83 -14.55
N ALA A 91 20.37 6.73 -14.61
CA ALA A 91 19.01 6.44 -14.15
C ALA A 91 18.37 5.30 -14.96
N LYS A 92 18.60 5.24 -16.28
CA LYS A 92 18.15 4.14 -17.14
C LYS A 92 18.79 2.80 -16.75
N ALA A 93 20.09 2.80 -16.47
CA ALA A 93 20.80 1.59 -16.01
C ALA A 93 20.23 1.08 -14.67
N ILE A 94 20.01 1.99 -13.72
CA ILE A 94 19.44 1.64 -12.41
C ILE A 94 17.97 1.19 -12.54
N TYR A 95 17.20 1.75 -13.48
CA TYR A 95 15.83 1.28 -13.75
C TYR A 95 15.80 -0.22 -14.10
N ASN A 96 16.79 -0.72 -14.85
CA ASN A 96 16.89 -2.15 -15.13
C ASN A 96 17.13 -2.97 -13.85
N LEU A 97 18.05 -2.53 -12.99
CA LEU A 97 18.29 -3.15 -11.69
C LEU A 97 17.00 -3.16 -10.84
N PHE A 98 16.32 -2.02 -10.75
CA PHE A 98 15.04 -1.88 -10.05
C PHE A 98 14.00 -2.86 -10.58
N ARG A 99 13.81 -2.95 -11.90
CA ARG A 99 12.85 -3.90 -12.51
C ARG A 99 13.18 -5.35 -12.19
N ASN A 100 14.46 -5.71 -12.20
CA ASN A 100 14.91 -7.08 -11.95
C ASN A 100 14.78 -7.49 -10.47
N LYS A 101 14.95 -6.55 -9.53
CA LYS A 101 14.90 -6.83 -8.10
C LYS A 101 13.48 -6.70 -7.53
N CYS A 102 12.78 -5.63 -7.86
CA CYS A 102 11.48 -5.29 -7.25
C CYS A 102 10.30 -6.06 -7.86
N SER A 103 10.45 -6.70 -9.02
CA SER A 103 9.41 -7.56 -9.62
C SER A 103 9.36 -8.97 -9.01
N LYS A 104 10.32 -9.33 -8.15
CA LYS A 104 10.44 -10.69 -7.63
C LYS A 104 9.31 -11.08 -6.71
N CYS A 105 8.80 -10.16 -5.89
CA CYS A 105 7.87 -10.52 -4.78
C CYS A 105 6.45 -10.00 -5.00
N HIS A 106 6.27 -9.01 -5.85
CA HIS A 106 4.99 -8.43 -6.26
C HIS A 106 5.19 -7.67 -7.58
N THR A 107 4.10 -7.16 -8.16
CA THR A 107 4.18 -6.33 -9.36
C THR A 107 5.03 -5.07 -9.14
N LEU A 108 5.74 -4.63 -10.19
CA LEU A 108 6.45 -3.35 -10.21
C LEU A 108 5.51 -2.15 -10.12
N ALA A 109 4.21 -2.34 -10.39
CA ALA A 109 3.21 -1.29 -10.23
C ALA A 109 3.22 -0.73 -8.80
N ARG A 110 3.51 -1.55 -7.78
CA ARG A 110 3.50 -1.11 -6.37
C ARG A 110 4.43 0.09 -6.13
N PRO A 111 5.75 -0.02 -6.38
CA PRO A 111 6.63 1.14 -6.26
C PRO A 111 6.41 2.23 -7.33
N ILE A 112 5.98 1.89 -8.55
CA ILE A 112 5.79 2.90 -9.63
C ILE A 112 4.61 3.85 -9.37
N ASN A 113 3.60 3.40 -8.63
CA ASN A 113 2.35 4.12 -8.38
C ASN A 113 2.21 4.61 -6.92
N THR A 114 3.29 4.54 -6.14
CA THR A 114 3.31 4.95 -4.74
C THR A 114 4.01 6.31 -4.61
N ASP A 115 3.41 7.22 -3.84
CA ASP A 115 3.99 8.52 -3.53
C ASP A 115 4.65 8.49 -2.15
N LEU A 116 5.98 8.59 -2.11
CA LEU A 116 6.77 8.65 -0.87
C LEU A 116 7.85 9.72 -0.97
N SER A 117 8.11 10.38 0.16
CA SER A 117 9.27 11.26 0.27
C SER A 117 10.58 10.46 0.17
N PRO A 118 11.71 11.09 -0.17
CA PRO A 118 13.02 10.45 -0.18
C PRO A 118 13.34 9.63 1.07
N THR A 119 13.09 10.14 2.27
CA THR A 119 13.32 9.40 3.52
C THR A 119 12.41 8.17 3.63
N LYS A 120 11.13 8.30 3.24
CA LYS A 120 10.19 7.17 3.23
C LYS A 120 10.50 6.13 2.15
N TRP A 121 11.05 6.55 1.01
CA TRP A 121 11.59 5.61 0.02
C TRP A 121 12.76 4.81 0.58
N GLU A 122 13.65 5.43 1.35
CA GLU A 122 14.78 4.74 1.96
C GLU A 122 14.31 3.66 2.95
N GLU A 123 13.38 4.01 3.84
CA GLU A 123 12.72 3.07 4.75
C GLU A 123 12.05 1.92 3.99
N TYR A 124 11.31 2.27 2.92
CA TYR A 124 10.60 1.29 2.08
C TYR A 124 11.57 0.28 1.46
N VAL A 125 12.64 0.75 0.81
CA VAL A 125 13.59 -0.13 0.14
C VAL A 125 14.35 -0.99 1.15
N LYS A 126 14.72 -0.44 2.32
CA LYS A 126 15.31 -1.22 3.42
C LYS A 126 14.38 -2.34 3.91
N ARG A 127 13.08 -2.05 4.03
CA ARG A 127 12.08 -3.08 4.37
C ARG A 127 11.95 -4.15 3.30
N MET A 128 12.02 -3.81 2.01
CA MET A 128 11.98 -4.81 0.94
C MET A 128 13.25 -5.66 0.91
N MET A 129 14.40 -5.03 1.17
CA MET A 129 15.69 -5.70 1.27
C MET A 129 15.71 -6.74 2.40
N SER A 130 15.07 -6.46 3.55
CA SER A 130 15.03 -7.39 4.68
C SER A 130 14.07 -8.58 4.51
N LYS A 131 13.26 -8.62 3.44
CA LYS A 131 12.34 -9.74 3.20
C LYS A 131 13.09 -11.00 2.77
N PRO A 132 12.66 -12.19 3.23
CA PRO A 132 13.22 -13.46 2.80
C PRO A 132 13.23 -13.57 1.26
N GLY A 133 14.35 -14.01 0.69
CA GLY A 133 14.47 -14.20 -0.76
C GLY A 133 14.51 -12.92 -1.61
N SER A 134 14.62 -11.72 -1.01
CA SER A 134 14.73 -10.46 -1.78
C SER A 134 15.96 -10.47 -2.71
N GLY A 135 17.10 -10.94 -2.20
CA GLY A 135 18.38 -10.92 -2.91
C GLY A 135 18.83 -9.51 -3.29
N ILE A 136 18.44 -8.50 -2.51
CA ILE A 136 18.85 -7.09 -2.68
C ILE A 136 20.07 -6.85 -1.78
N LYS A 137 21.20 -6.42 -2.37
CA LYS A 137 22.40 -6.03 -1.62
C LYS A 137 22.30 -4.57 -1.15
N PRO A 138 23.05 -4.15 -0.11
CA PRO A 138 23.03 -2.76 0.37
C PRO A 138 23.35 -1.72 -0.71
N SER A 139 24.31 -2.00 -1.60
CA SER A 139 24.64 -1.13 -2.73
C SER A 139 23.49 -1.03 -3.75
N GLU A 140 22.85 -2.15 -4.06
CA GLU A 140 21.68 -2.20 -4.95
C GLU A 140 20.48 -1.48 -4.34
N ALA A 141 20.25 -1.62 -3.03
CA ALA A 141 19.21 -0.90 -2.29
C ALA A 141 19.41 0.62 -2.39
N LYS A 142 20.64 1.10 -2.22
CA LYS A 142 20.97 2.53 -2.39
C LYS A 142 20.67 3.00 -3.81
N GLN A 143 21.06 2.24 -4.83
CA GLN A 143 20.78 2.58 -6.23
C GLN A 143 19.27 2.61 -6.50
N ILE A 144 18.53 1.60 -6.07
CA ILE A 144 17.07 1.52 -6.21
C ILE A 144 16.39 2.72 -5.54
N TRP A 145 16.82 3.08 -4.32
CA TRP A 145 16.34 4.28 -3.63
C TRP A 145 16.60 5.55 -4.45
N GLN A 146 17.82 5.73 -4.96
CA GLN A 146 18.17 6.89 -5.80
C GLN A 146 17.27 6.98 -7.03
N PHE A 147 17.01 5.86 -7.70
CA PHE A 147 16.12 5.82 -8.86
C PHE A 147 14.68 6.19 -8.50
N LEU A 148 14.13 5.66 -7.41
CA LEU A 148 12.75 5.97 -7.00
C LEU A 148 12.58 7.46 -6.64
N VAL A 149 13.59 8.04 -6.00
CA VAL A 149 13.64 9.48 -5.73
C VAL A 149 13.74 10.29 -7.02
N TYR A 150 14.61 9.89 -7.94
CA TYR A 150 14.76 10.53 -9.25
C TYR A 150 13.45 10.49 -10.07
N ASP A 151 12.80 9.33 -10.15
CA ASP A 151 11.50 9.16 -10.81
C ASP A 151 10.41 10.01 -10.16
N THR A 152 10.44 10.14 -8.82
CA THR A 152 9.53 11.03 -8.09
C THR A 152 9.67 12.49 -8.57
N VAL A 153 10.89 12.98 -8.73
CA VAL A 153 11.14 14.35 -9.24
C VAL A 153 10.73 14.49 -10.71
N LYS A 154 11.06 13.52 -11.56
CA LYS A 154 10.85 13.63 -13.02
C LYS A 154 9.43 13.35 -13.48
N ARG A 155 8.73 12.38 -12.87
CA ARG A 155 7.41 11.89 -13.31
C ARG A 155 6.28 12.23 -12.33
N ARG A 156 6.56 12.26 -11.02
CA ARG A 156 5.56 12.53 -9.96
C ARG A 156 5.61 13.99 -9.48
N THR A 157 5.78 14.94 -10.41
CA THR A 157 6.01 16.37 -10.12
C THR A 157 4.95 16.99 -9.20
N LYS A 158 3.67 16.64 -9.40
CA LYS A 158 2.56 17.09 -8.53
C LYS A 158 2.82 16.72 -7.08
N PHE A 159 3.16 15.47 -6.80
CA PHE A 159 3.47 15.02 -5.44
C PHE A 159 4.79 15.63 -4.93
N PHE A 160 5.84 15.63 -5.76
CA PHE A 160 7.13 16.25 -5.41
C PHE A 160 6.97 17.70 -4.93
N ASN A 161 6.11 18.49 -5.58
CA ASN A 161 5.87 19.88 -5.22
C ASN A 161 5.21 20.04 -3.85
N THR A 162 4.49 19.03 -3.35
CA THR A 162 3.89 19.02 -2.01
C THR A 162 4.87 18.68 -0.89
N LEU A 163 6.07 18.19 -1.23
CA LEU A 163 7.04 17.76 -0.22
C LEU A 163 7.61 18.95 0.59
N PRO A 164 7.96 18.74 1.86
CA PRO A 164 8.73 19.70 2.64
C PRO A 164 10.07 20.03 1.99
N GLU A 165 10.58 21.23 2.21
CA GLU A 165 11.81 21.72 1.57
C GLU A 165 13.02 20.82 1.83
N LYS A 166 13.15 20.30 3.06
CA LYS A 166 14.20 19.33 3.41
C LYS A 166 14.18 18.08 2.52
N GLU A 167 13.00 17.55 2.20
CA GLU A 167 12.85 16.39 1.33
C GLU A 167 13.16 16.76 -0.13
N LYS A 168 12.74 17.95 -0.59
CA LYS A 168 13.08 18.46 -1.91
C LYS A 168 14.59 18.58 -2.11
N GLN A 169 15.31 19.09 -1.12
CA GLN A 169 16.77 19.20 -1.14
C GLN A 169 17.46 17.84 -1.22
N ILE A 170 16.98 16.83 -0.49
CA ILE A 170 17.50 15.46 -0.60
C ILE A 170 17.28 14.93 -2.03
N ALA A 171 16.08 15.12 -2.58
CA ALA A 171 15.75 14.65 -3.92
C ALA A 171 16.60 15.34 -5.01
N GLN A 172 16.80 16.65 -4.91
CA GLN A 172 17.64 17.41 -5.84
C GLN A 172 19.10 16.98 -5.79
N LYS A 173 19.64 16.66 -4.60
CA LYS A 173 20.98 16.07 -4.47
C LYS A 173 21.08 14.73 -5.20
N VAL A 174 20.05 13.88 -5.09
CA VAL A 174 19.99 12.61 -5.84
C VAL A 174 19.93 12.85 -7.34
N VAL A 175 19.12 13.78 -7.81
CA VAL A 175 19.05 14.16 -9.23
C VAL A 175 20.42 14.62 -9.73
N ALA A 176 21.09 15.52 -8.99
CA ALA A 176 22.42 15.99 -9.34
C ALA A 176 23.44 14.83 -9.42
N ILE A 177 23.37 13.84 -8.53
CA ILE A 177 24.25 12.66 -8.59
C ILE A 177 24.00 11.86 -9.88
N LEU A 178 22.74 11.59 -10.22
CA LEU A 178 22.40 10.76 -11.38
C LEU A 178 22.55 11.48 -12.72
N GLU A 179 22.57 12.82 -12.73
CA GLU A 179 22.79 13.62 -13.93
C GLU A 179 24.28 13.96 -14.14
N LYS A 180 25.07 14.21 -13.08
CA LYS A 180 26.51 14.50 -13.22
C LYS A 180 27.31 13.35 -13.83
N ASN A 181 26.93 12.11 -13.57
CA ASN A 181 27.61 10.95 -14.18
C ASN A 181 27.22 10.75 -15.67
N ALA A 182 26.36 11.60 -16.24
CA ALA A 182 26.04 11.58 -17.66
C ALA A 182 27.03 12.39 -18.53
N THR A 183 27.83 13.28 -17.92
CA THR A 183 28.76 14.19 -18.63
C THR A 183 30.23 13.75 -18.57
N SER A 184 30.53 12.59 -17.99
CA SER A 184 31.90 12.10 -17.76
C SER A 184 32.34 10.99 -18.71
N ASN A 185 31.59 10.74 -19.79
CA ASN A 185 31.91 9.73 -20.81
C ASN A 185 32.06 10.36 -22.18
#